data_AF-A0A5K0XFY2-F1
#
_entry.id   AF-A0A5K0XFY2-F1
#
_cell.length_a   1.000
_cell.length_b   1.000
_cell.length_c   1.000
_cell.angle_alpha   90.00
_cell.angle_beta   90.00
_cell.angle_gamma   90.00
#
_symmetry.space_group_name_H-M   'P 1'
#
loop_
_entity.id
_entity.type
_entity.pdbx_description
1 polymer ?
#
loop_
_entity_poly.entity_id
_entity_poly.type
_entity_poly.pdbx_seq_one_letter_code
_entity_poly.pdbx_strand_id
1 'polypeptide(L)' 'KYVNPITQLCIIRVARKEHQMVWSAITMVKSIGQCPIIFNLLDLS' A
#
# COMPACT_ATOMS: atom_id res chain seq x y z
N LYS A 1 9.63 -0.07 0.15
CA LYS A 1 11.00 0.44 0.45
C LYS A 1 11.17 0.73 1.94
N TYR A 2 10.13 1.23 2.62
CA TYR A 2 10.15 1.45 4.06
C TYR A 2 8.87 0.90 4.69
N VAL A 3 8.99 0.29 5.85
CA VAL A 3 7.86 -0.12 6.69
C VAL A 3 8.21 0.23 8.13
N ASN A 4 7.35 0.98 8.79
CA ASN A 4 7.43 1.18 10.23
C ASN A 4 6.36 0.30 10.91
N PRO A 5 6.74 -0.77 11.63
CA PRO A 5 5.79 -1.65 12.30
C PRO A 5 5.15 -1.01 13.54
N ILE A 6 5.73 0.05 14.12
CA ILE A 6 5.12 0.77 15.25
C ILE A 6 3.97 1.66 14.75
N THR A 7 4.20 2.41 13.68
CA THR A 7 3.18 3.31 13.11
C THR A 7 2.35 2.69 11.99
N GLN A 8 2.66 1.46 11.57
CA GLN A 8 2.02 0.73 10.46
C GLN A 8 2.09 1.47 9.12
N LEU A 9 3.08 2.33 8.93
CA LEU A 9 3.25 3.12 7.71
C LEU A 9 4.18 2.40 6.73
N CYS A 10 3.74 2.23 5.49
CA CYS A 10 4.51 1.62 4.41
C CYS A 10 4.69 2.62 3.25
N ILE A 11 5.92 2.73 2.73
CA ILE A 11 6.22 3.51 1.53
C ILE A 11 6.69 2.56 0.44
N ILE A 12 5.94 2.51 -0.65
CA ILE A 12 6.21 1.69 -1.83
C ILE A 12 6.69 2.60 -2.95
N ARG A 13 7.80 2.24 -3.60
CA ARG A 13 8.28 2.93 -4.79
C ARG A 13 7.79 2.16 -6.01
N VAL A 14 7.20 2.86 -6.96
CA VAL A 14 6.66 2.29 -8.20
C VAL A 14 7.12 3.12 -9.39
N ALA A 15 7.16 2.52 -10.59
CA ALA A 15 7.38 3.29 -11.80
C ALA A 15 6.16 4.17 -12.08
N ARG A 16 6.37 5.36 -12.65
CA ARG A 16 5.28 6.32 -12.92
C ARG A 16 4.17 5.72 -13.79
N LYS A 17 4.53 4.86 -14.76
CA LYS A 17 3.57 4.18 -15.64
C LYS A 17 2.71 3.13 -14.92
N GLU A 18 3.20 2.58 -13.82
CA GLU A 18 2.56 1.48 -13.08
C GLU A 18 1.79 1.98 -11.85
N HIS A 19 1.91 3.27 -11.51
CA HIS A 19 1.32 3.86 -10.30
C HIS A 19 -0.16 3.51 -10.12
N GLN A 20 -0.96 3.72 -11.17
CA GLN A 20 -2.41 3.45 -11.14
C GLN A 20 -2.74 1.96 -10.95
N MET A 21 -1.94 1.08 -11.56
CA MET A 21 -2.13 -0.37 -11.44
C MET A 21 -1.79 -0.85 -10.03
N VAL A 22 -0.72 -0.33 -9.43
CA VAL A 22 -0.36 -0.68 -8.05
C VAL A 22 -1.36 -0.09 -7.06
N TRP A 23 -1.80 1.15 -7.27
CA TRP A 23 -2.83 1.78 -6.44
C TRP A 23 -4.12 0.95 -6.42
N SER A 24 -4.61 0.52 -7.59
CA SER A 24 -5.81 -0.33 -7.68
C SER A 24 -5.60 -1.72 -7.09
N ALA A 25 -4.40 -2.31 -7.24
CA ALA A 25 -4.10 -3.59 -6.62
C ALA A 25 -4.17 -3.53 -5.09
N ILE A 26 -3.69 -2.45 -4.46
CA ILE A 26 -3.68 -2.33 -3.00
C ILE A 26 -5.10 -2.21 -2.44
N THR A 27 -6.03 -1.51 -3.11
CA THR A 27 -7.42 -1.38 -2.64
C THR A 27 -8.20 -2.70 -2.66
N MET A 28 -7.73 -3.68 -3.45
CA MET A 28 -8.30 -5.03 -3.50
C MET A 28 -7.83 -5.93 -2.36
N VAL A 29 -6.74 -5.59 -1.66
CA VAL A 29 -6.26 -6.39 -0.54
C VAL A 29 -7.25 -6.26 0.63
N LYS A 30 -7.84 -7.39 1.04
CA LYS A 30 -8.82 -7.44 2.13
C LYS A 30 -8.24 -8.01 3.42
N SER A 31 -7.21 -8.83 3.35
CA SER A 31 -6.59 -9.44 4.52
C SER A 31 -5.11 -9.76 4.29
N ILE A 32 -4.34 -9.75 5.38
CA ILE A 32 -2.95 -10.23 5.43
C ILE A 32 -2.85 -11.12 6.67
N GLY A 33 -2.38 -12.36 6.49
CA GLY A 33 -2.17 -13.29 7.61
C GLY A 33 -3.42 -13.51 8.46
N GLN A 34 -4.57 -13.76 7.80
CA GLN A 34 -5.90 -13.92 8.42
C GLN A 34 -6.48 -12.67 9.10
N CYS A 35 -5.74 -11.56 9.19
CA CYS A 35 -6.26 -10.31 9.73
C CYS A 35 -6.89 -9.47 8.62
N PRO A 36 -8.16 -9.04 8.74
CA PRO A 36 -8.76 -8.10 7.81
C PRO A 36 -8.11 -6.73 7.97
N ILE A 37 -7.89 -6.03 6.85
CA ILE A 37 -7.19 -4.74 6.85
C ILE A 37 -7.86 -3.73 5.91
N ILE A 38 -7.62 -2.45 6.19
CA ILE A 38 -7.99 -1.33 5.34
C ILE A 38 -6.75 -0.47 5.15
N PHE A 39 -6.42 -0.19 3.89
CA PHE A 39 -5.32 0.72 3.55
C PHE A 39 -5.83 2.14 3.36
N ASN A 40 -5.21 3.09 4.06
CA ASN A 40 -5.31 4.50 3.72
C ASN A 40 -4.18 4.86 2.77
N LEU A 41 -4.48 4.91 1.48
CA LEU A 41 -3.49 5.20 0.44
C LEU A 41 -3.26 6.72 0.32
N LEU A 42 -1.98 7.11 0.28
CA LEU A 42 -1.56 8.49 0.07
C LEU A 42 -0.61 8.53 -1.13
N ASP A 43 -0.93 9.40 -2.09
CA ASP A 43 -0.06 9.67 -3.23
C ASP A 43 1.00 10.70 -2.84
N LEU A 44 2.25 10.45 -3.26
CA LEU A 44 3.41 11.28 -2.99
C LEU A 44 4.03 11.63 -4.35
N SER A 45 3.96 12.92 -4.72
CA SER A 45 4.45 13.44 -6.01
C SER A 45 5.98 13.34 -6.17
#